data_AF-A0A2M7VF18-F1
#
_entry.id   AF-A0A2M7VF18-F1
#
_cell.length_a   1.000
_cell.length_b   1.000
_cell.length_c   1.000
_cell.angle_alpha   90.00
_cell.angle_beta   90.00
_cell.angle_gamma   90.00
#
_symmetry.space_group_name_H-M   'P 1'
#
loop_
_entity.id
_entity.type
_entity.pdbx_description
1 polymer ?
#
loop_
_entity_poly.entity_id
_entity_poly.type
_entity_poly.pdbx_seq_one_letter_code
_entity_poly.pdbx_strand_id
1 'polypeptide(L)' 'DYFKKTEQYDRVVTDGAKVIDAVLKVTDHDIEEAVLSGADSLEKVQEKTKVGLGDPTCLPEVEQLIRFYREKYFGI' A
#
# COMPACT_ATOMS: atom_id res chain seq x y z
N ASP A 1 -2.93 21.32 5.98
CA ASP A 1 -1.89 21.07 4.95
C ASP A 1 -0.87 20.04 5.40
N TYR A 2 -0.86 18.82 4.87
CA TYR A 2 0.30 17.95 5.11
C TYR A 2 0.70 16.94 4.02
N PHE A 3 -0.08 16.69 2.95
CA PHE A 3 0.36 15.70 1.94
C PHE A 3 0.04 16.11 0.51
N LYS A 4 0.83 17.05 -0.01
CA LYS A 4 1.04 17.23 -1.46
C LYS A 4 2.19 16.34 -1.90
N LYS A 5 1.95 15.04 -2.09
CA LYS A 5 2.86 14.09 -2.76
C LYS A 5 2.07 12.91 -3.33
N THR A 6 1.10 13.15 -4.21
CA THR A 6 0.32 12.07 -4.87
C THR A 6 0.70 11.84 -6.33
N GLU A 7 1.68 12.56 -6.88
CA GLU A 7 2.08 12.42 -8.29
C GLU A 7 3.24 11.43 -8.52
N GLN A 8 3.77 10.78 -7.48
CA GLN A 8 4.91 9.84 -7.63
C GLN A 8 4.52 8.38 -7.84
N TYR A 9 3.30 7.96 -7.47
CA TYR A 9 2.86 6.57 -7.64
C TYR A 9 2.36 6.25 -9.06
N ASP A 10 1.91 7.27 -9.81
CA ASP A 10 1.41 7.10 -11.18
C ASP A 10 2.51 6.74 -12.20
N ARG A 11 3.79 6.79 -11.79
CA ARG A 11 4.93 6.43 -12.66
C ARG A 11 5.29 4.95 -12.67
N VAL A 12 4.61 4.08 -11.92
CA VAL A 12 4.82 2.61 -11.98
C VAL A 12 3.81 1.97 -12.92
N VAL A 13 3.70 2.51 -14.15
CA VAL A 13 3.01 1.83 -15.25
C VAL A 13 4.09 1.37 -16.22
N THR A 14 4.74 0.25 -15.90
CA THR A 14 5.21 -0.79 -16.84
C THR A 14 6.01 -1.88 -16.11
N ASP A 15 5.39 -3.06 -16.01
CA ASP A 15 6.03 -4.38 -15.91
C ASP A 15 6.70 -4.86 -14.59
N GLY A 16 6.50 -4.18 -13.46
CA GLY A 16 7.00 -4.72 -12.18
C GLY A 16 6.26 -4.17 -10.96
N ALA A 17 5.56 -5.04 -10.24
CA ALA A 17 5.00 -4.71 -8.92
C ALA A 17 6.16 -4.25 -8.00
N LYS A 18 6.03 -3.07 -7.41
CA LYS A 18 7.04 -2.53 -6.48
C LYS A 18 6.97 -3.36 -5.21
N VAL A 19 8.08 -4.00 -4.86
CA VAL A 19 8.21 -4.71 -3.60
C VAL A 19 8.26 -3.68 -2.47
N ILE A 20 7.25 -3.71 -1.60
CA ILE A 20 7.12 -2.83 -0.43
C ILE A 20 7.82 -3.47 0.76
N ASP A 21 7.56 -4.75 1.00
CA ASP A 21 8.22 -5.54 2.03
C ASP A 21 9.13 -6.57 1.36
N ALA A 22 10.43 -6.39 1.48
CA ALA A 22 11.41 -7.29 0.88
C ALA A 22 11.52 -8.65 1.60
N VAL A 23 11.08 -8.73 2.86
CA VAL A 23 11.15 -9.94 3.69
C VAL A 23 10.05 -10.91 3.28
N LEU A 24 8.82 -10.41 3.21
CA LEU A 24 7.62 -11.16 2.86
C LEU A 24 7.28 -11.06 1.37
N LYS A 25 8.05 -10.28 0.62
CA LYS A 25 7.85 -10.00 -0.81
C LYS A 25 6.45 -9.45 -1.12
N VAL A 26 5.90 -8.68 -0.18
CA VAL A 26 4.61 -8.01 -0.36
C VAL A 26 4.82 -6.86 -1.33
N THR A 27 3.98 -6.79 -2.34
CA THR A 27 4.02 -5.76 -3.35
C THR A 27 2.96 -4.69 -3.13
N ASP A 28 3.05 -3.59 -3.86
CA ASP A 28 2.00 -2.58 -3.88
C ASP A 28 0.66 -3.16 -4.38
N HIS A 29 0.71 -4.19 -5.24
CA HIS A 29 -0.47 -4.90 -5.73
C HIS A 29 -1.16 -5.71 -4.64
N ASP A 30 -0.40 -6.42 -3.78
CA ASP A 30 -0.98 -7.12 -2.62
C ASP A 30 -1.73 -6.15 -1.68
N ILE A 31 -1.18 -4.94 -1.50
CA ILE A 31 -1.81 -3.88 -0.72
C ILE A 31 -3.07 -3.38 -1.43
N GLU A 32 -3.01 -3.20 -2.75
CA GLU A 32 -4.16 -2.82 -3.58
C GLU A 32 -5.31 -3.84 -3.42
N GLU A 33 -5.04 -5.13 -3.61
CA GLU A 33 -6.02 -6.20 -3.46
C GLU A 33 -6.58 -6.25 -2.04
N ALA A 34 -5.76 -6.03 -1.01
CA ALA A 34 -6.22 -5.95 0.36
C ALA A 34 -7.21 -4.79 0.55
N VAL A 35 -6.92 -3.60 0.01
CA VAL A 35 -7.80 -2.43 0.06
C VAL A 35 -9.10 -2.68 -0.69
N LEU A 36 -9.03 -3.27 -1.90
CA LEU A 36 -10.21 -3.65 -2.68
C LEU A 36 -11.08 -4.69 -1.96
N SER A 37 -10.45 -5.57 -1.16
CA SER A 37 -11.14 -6.52 -0.30
C SER A 37 -11.76 -5.88 0.96
N GLY A 38 -11.64 -4.57 1.16
CA GLY A 38 -12.19 -3.84 2.30
C GLY A 38 -11.22 -3.63 3.47
N ALA A 39 -9.91 -3.83 3.26
CA ALA A 39 -8.91 -3.45 4.26
C ALA A 39 -8.63 -1.95 4.18
N ASP A 40 -9.38 -1.17 4.96
CA ASP A 40 -9.28 0.29 4.97
C ASP A 40 -8.21 0.86 5.94
N SER A 41 -7.52 0.01 6.69
CA SER A 41 -6.54 0.41 7.72
C SER A 41 -5.27 -0.44 7.65
N LEU A 42 -4.16 0.12 8.16
CA LEU A 42 -2.86 -0.57 8.24
C LEU A 42 -2.99 -1.95 8.89
N GLU A 43 -3.68 -2.04 10.03
CA GLU A 43 -3.92 -3.32 10.73
C GLU A 43 -4.60 -4.36 9.82
N LYS A 44 -5.67 -3.99 9.11
CA LYS A 44 -6.40 -4.92 8.24
C LYS A 44 -5.56 -5.37 7.05
N VAL A 45 -4.77 -4.45 6.47
CA VAL A 45 -3.86 -4.79 5.38
C VAL A 45 -2.74 -5.68 5.87
N GLN A 46 -2.20 -5.41 7.06
CA GLN A 46 -1.20 -6.24 7.72
C GLN A 46 -1.75 -7.62 8.06
N GLU A 47 -3.00 -7.78 8.51
CA GLU A 47 -3.60 -9.10 8.74
C GLU A 47 -3.72 -9.92 7.45
N LYS A 48 -4.04 -9.28 6.32
CA LYS A 48 -4.19 -9.95 5.02
C LYS A 48 -2.85 -10.27 4.35
N THR A 49 -1.99 -9.28 4.22
CA THR A 49 -0.73 -9.34 3.45
C THR A 49 0.47 -9.72 4.31
N LYS A 50 0.35 -9.65 5.63
CA LYS A 50 1.43 -9.81 6.61
C LYS A 50 2.52 -8.73 6.54
N VAL A 51 2.32 -7.69 5.73
CA VAL A 51 3.29 -6.62 5.50
C VAL A 51 3.76 -5.99 6.81
N GLY A 52 5.07 -5.81 6.95
CA GLY A 52 5.68 -5.18 8.11
C GLY A 52 5.76 -6.03 9.37
N LEU A 53 5.33 -7.30 9.35
CA LEU A 53 5.62 -8.25 10.44
C LEU A 53 7.11 -8.62 10.51
N GLY A 54 7.78 -8.66 9.36
CA GLY A 54 9.22 -8.91 9.28
C GLY A 54 10.06 -7.63 9.35
N ASP A 55 9.55 -6.54 8.77
CA ASP A 55 10.24 -5.26 8.73
C ASP A 55 9.29 -4.08 8.95
N PRO A 56 9.28 -3.45 10.14
CA PRO A 56 8.37 -2.35 10.44
C PRO A 56 8.72 -1.04 9.71
N THR A 57 9.85 -0.96 8.98
CA THR A 57 10.23 0.27 8.27
C THR A 57 9.35 0.52 7.05
N CYS A 58 8.68 -0.52 6.54
CA CYS A 58 7.74 -0.45 5.42
C CYS A 58 6.36 0.08 5.81
N LEU A 59 5.97 0.02 7.09
CA LEU A 59 4.65 0.44 7.59
C LEU A 59 4.22 1.86 7.17
N PRO A 60 5.06 2.91 7.25
CA PRO A 60 4.68 4.25 6.79
C PRO A 60 4.42 4.30 5.27
N GLU A 61 5.12 3.49 4.47
CA GLU A 61 4.87 3.41 3.03
C GLU A 61 3.55 2.69 2.72
N VAL A 62 3.25 1.61 3.47
CA VAL A 62 1.98 0.89 3.37
C VAL A 62 0.80 1.82 3.68
N GLU A 63 0.88 2.62 4.75
CA GLU A 63 -0.18 3.56 5.12
C GLU A 63 -0.47 4.58 4.01
N GLN A 64 0.57 5.07 3.34
CA GLN A 64 0.43 5.97 2.19
C GLN A 64 -0.26 5.28 1.01
N LEU A 65 0.10 4.03 0.72
CA LEU A 65 -0.53 3.24 -0.34
C LEU A 65 -2.00 2.94 -0.04
N ILE A 66 -2.34 2.59 1.20
CA ILE A 66 -3.73 2.39 1.63
C ILE A 66 -4.54 3.65 1.37
N ARG A 67 -4.05 4.80 1.81
CA ARG A 67 -4.73 6.07 1.59
C ARG A 67 -4.88 6.39 0.10
N PHE A 68 -3.83 6.17 -0.69
CA PHE A 68 -3.84 6.38 -2.13
C PHE A 68 -4.89 5.49 -2.83
N TYR A 69 -4.91 4.19 -2.54
CA TYR A 69 -5.87 3.26 -3.13
C TYR A 69 -7.29 3.52 -2.64
N ARG A 70 -7.48 3.91 -1.39
CA ARG A 70 -8.78 4.34 -0.88
C ARG A 70 -9.31 5.56 -1.61
N GLU A 71 -8.48 6.58 -1.79
CA GLU A 71 -8.85 7.80 -2.53
C GLU A 71 -9.12 7.47 -4.01
N LYS A 72 -8.28 6.62 -4.64
CA LYS A 72 -8.42 6.19 -6.04
C LYS A 72 -9.70 5.39 -6.32
N TYR A 73 -10.06 4.44 -5.45
CA TYR A 73 -11.19 3.54 -5.69
C TYR A 73 -12.49 4.00 -5.05
N PHE A 74 -12.42 4.63 -3.89
CA PHE A 74 -13.59 5.03 -3.11
C PHE A 74 -13.82 6.54 -3.08
N GLY A 75 -12.84 7.36 -3.51
CA GLY A 75 -12.99 8.82 -3.57
C GLY A 75 -13.14 9.50 -2.21
N ILE A 76 -12.63 8.86 -1.14
CA ILE A 76 -12.72 9.31 0.26
C ILE A 76 -11.36 9.67 0.86
#